data_AF-A0A970QNK1-F1
#
_entry.id   AF-A0A970QNK1-F1
#
_cell.length_a   1.000
_cell.length_b   1.000
_cell.length_c   1.000
_cell.angle_alpha   90.00
_cell.angle_beta   90.00
_cell.angle_gamma   90.00
#
_symmetry.space_group_name_H-M   'P 1'
#
loop_
_entity.id
_entity.type
_entity.pdbx_description
1 polymer ?
#
loop_
_entity_poly.entity_id
_entity_poly.type
_entity_poly.pdbx_seq_one_letter_code
_entity_poly.pdbx_strand_id
1 'polypeptide(L)'
;MDYVFFGFSALSCGISLLLFFNLKRSDGSFFRIWQYAAVAAAMLLYYLLGLLVFQRFEVLYYLGNILPHGLLLLLTALSLIQKQPSGKAS
;
A
#
# COMPACT_ATOMS: atom_id res chain seq x y z
N MET A 1 10.82 19.44 2.64
CA MET A 1 9.35 19.30 2.65
C MET A 1 8.95 18.10 1.79
N ASP A 2 9.42 18.01 0.55
CA ASP A 2 9.10 16.94 -0.42
C ASP A 2 9.39 15.50 0.06
N TYR A 3 10.49 15.30 0.78
CA TYR A 3 10.84 13.99 1.35
C TYR A 3 9.84 13.49 2.40
N VAL A 4 9.09 14.38 3.06
CA VAL A 4 8.05 14.00 4.02
C VAL A 4 6.83 13.44 3.29
N PHE A 5 6.43 14.08 2.18
CA PHE A 5 5.32 13.63 1.35
C PHE A 5 5.60 12.23 0.78
N PHE A 6 6.79 12.02 0.19
CA PHE A 6 7.16 10.70 -0.28
C PHE A 6 7.28 9.66 0.84
N GLY A 7 7.64 10.08 2.06
CA GLY A 7 7.59 9.22 3.24
C GLY A 7 6.16 8.73 3.54
N PHE A 8 5.18 9.63 3.56
CA PHE A 8 3.78 9.27 3.75
C PHE A 8 3.22 8.40 2.61
N SER A 9 3.57 8.69 1.37
CA SER A 9 3.13 7.91 0.22
C SER A 9 3.77 6.51 0.20
N ALA A 10 5.04 6.38 0.62
CA ALA A 10 5.68 5.09 0.82
C ALA A 10 5.02 4.27 1.95
N LEU A 11 4.69 4.90 3.09
CA LEU A 11 3.92 4.25 4.17
C LEU A 11 2.56 3.76 3.66
N SER A 12 1.85 4.60 2.91
CA SER A 12 0.56 4.26 2.31
C SER A 12 0.67 3.09 1.32
N CYS A 13 1.72 3.06 0.51
CA CYS A 13 2.03 1.95 -0.39
C CYS A 13 2.25 0.65 0.40
N GLY A 14 3.04 0.71 1.47
CA GLY A 14 3.32 -0.46 2.31
C GLY A 14 2.08 -1.04 2.98
N ILE A 15 1.27 -0.19 3.60
CA ILE A 15 0.00 -0.60 4.23
C ILE A 15 -0.95 -1.20 3.19
N SER A 16 -1.01 -0.61 2.00
CA SER A 16 -1.80 -1.14 0.88
C SER A 16 -1.39 -2.57 0.53
N LEU A 17 -0.10 -2.83 0.39
CA LEU A 17 0.40 -4.18 0.09
C LEU A 17 0.08 -5.17 1.22
N LEU A 18 0.20 -4.76 2.48
CA LEU A 18 -0.19 -5.60 3.62
C LEU A 18 -1.68 -5.94 3.59
N LEU A 19 -2.55 -4.96 3.32
CA LEU A 19 -3.98 -5.19 3.16
C LEU A 19 -4.26 -6.14 2.00
N PHE A 20 -3.61 -5.94 0.86
CA PHE A 20 -3.74 -6.83 -0.29
C PHE A 20 -3.36 -8.27 0.04
N PHE A 21 -2.23 -8.49 0.73
CA PHE A 21 -1.82 -9.82 1.17
C PHE A 21 -2.78 -10.42 2.20
N ASN A 22 -3.36 -9.60 3.08
CA ASN A 22 -4.36 -10.04 4.04
C ASN A 22 -5.65 -10.51 3.34
N LEU A 23 -6.12 -9.77 2.32
CA LEU A 23 -7.31 -10.12 1.53
C LEU A 23 -7.13 -11.41 0.73
N LYS A 24 -5.90 -11.71 0.29
CA LYS A 24 -5.61 -12.91 -0.51
C LYS A 24 -5.57 -14.22 0.31
N ARG A 25 -5.90 -14.18 1.61
CA ARG A 25 -5.98 -15.34 2.53
C ARG A 25 -4.83 -16.34 2.30
N SER A 26 -3.62 -15.93 2.65
CA SER A 26 -2.46 -16.82 2.55
C SER A 26 -2.30 -17.64 3.83
N ASP A 27 -2.65 -18.92 3.73
CA ASP A 27 -2.54 -19.89 4.82
C ASP A 27 -1.09 -20.39 4.94
N GLY A 28 -0.31 -19.74 5.80
CA GLY A 28 1.05 -20.17 6.14
C GLY A 28 1.85 -19.12 6.91
N SER A 29 2.28 -19.45 8.13
CA SER A 29 3.06 -18.56 9.01
C SER A 29 4.39 -18.10 8.36
N PHE A 30 5.12 -19.02 7.73
CA PHE A 30 6.41 -18.71 7.07
C PHE A 30 6.25 -17.73 5.90
N PHE A 31 5.14 -17.82 5.15
CA PHE A 31 4.86 -16.94 4.02
C PHE A 31 4.59 -15.50 4.47
N ARG A 32 4.08 -15.29 5.69
CA ARG A 32 3.81 -13.94 6.23
C ARG A 32 5.08 -13.16 6.50
N ILE A 33 6.15 -13.79 6.98
CA ILE A 33 7.44 -13.11 7.23
C ILE A 33 8.01 -12.57 5.92
N TRP A 34 7.97 -13.38 4.85
CA TRP A 34 8.38 -12.94 3.52
C TRP A 34 7.51 -11.82 2.96
N GLN A 35 6.20 -11.82 3.25
CA GLN A 35 5.33 -10.70 2.91
C GLN A 35 5.75 -9.42 3.63
N TYR A 36 6.02 -9.46 4.94
CA TYR A 36 6.48 -8.27 5.67
C TYR A 36 7.82 -7.75 5.13
N ALA A 37 8.76 -8.64 4.84
CA ALA A 37 10.04 -8.28 4.24
C ALA A 37 9.86 -7.65 2.85
N ALA A 38 9.01 -8.25 2.01
CA ALA A 38 8.70 -7.72 0.68
C ALA A 38 8.03 -6.35 0.74
N VAL A 39 7.13 -6.14 1.71
CA VAL A 39 6.49 -4.84 1.95
C VAL A 39 7.52 -3.79 2.37
N ALA A 40 8.38 -4.10 3.34
CA ALA A 40 9.42 -3.18 3.79
C ALA A 40 10.36 -2.79 2.64
N ALA A 41 10.77 -3.78 1.83
CA ALA A 41 11.58 -3.52 0.63
C ALA A 41 10.85 -2.65 -0.39
N ALA A 42 9.57 -2.90 -0.66
CA ALA A 42 8.75 -2.10 -1.57
C ALA A 42 8.58 -0.66 -1.08
N MET A 43 8.35 -0.46 0.22
CA MET A 43 8.26 0.89 0.83
C MET A 43 9.56 1.67 0.66
N LEU A 44 10.69 1.02 0.97
CA LEU A 44 12.00 1.65 0.84
C LEU A 44 12.30 1.98 -0.62
N LEU A 45 12.02 1.06 -1.54
CA LEU A 45 12.21 1.27 -2.97
C LEU A 45 11.33 2.42 -3.47
N TYR A 46 10.07 2.49 -3.04
CA TYR A 46 9.15 3.56 -3.41
C TYR A 46 9.65 4.94 -2.93
N TYR A 47 10.12 5.01 -1.68
CA TYR A 47 10.69 6.22 -1.12
C TYR A 47 11.91 6.70 -1.92
N LEU A 48 12.83 5.78 -2.25
CA LEU A 48 14.01 6.09 -3.06
C LEU A 48 13.62 6.53 -4.48
N LEU A 49 12.61 5.90 -5.10
CA LEU A 49 12.09 6.32 -6.40
C LEU A 49 11.50 7.73 -6.34
N GLY A 50 10.81 8.04 -5.24
CA GLY A 50 10.28 9.38 -4.94
C GLY A 50 11.36 10.45 -5.01
N LEU A 51 12.45 10.23 -4.28
CA LEU A 51 13.57 11.17 -4.20
C LEU A 51 14.39 11.26 -5.50
N LEU A 52 14.65 10.13 -6.16
CA LEU A 52 15.57 10.09 -7.30
C LEU A 52 14.89 10.42 -8.62
N VAL A 53 13.63 10.02 -8.79
CA VAL A 53 12.92 10.04 -10.07
C VAL A 53 11.71 10.96 -10.01
N PHE A 54 10.76 10.74 -9.09
CA PHE A 54 9.49 11.46 -9.09
C PHE A 54 9.65 12.95 -8.82
N GLN A 55 10.58 13.34 -7.94
CA GLN A 55 10.86 14.74 -7.67
C GLN A 55 11.32 15.52 -8.90
N ARG A 56 11.91 14.86 -9.90
CA ARG A 56 12.44 15.53 -11.11
C ARG A 56 11.36 15.92 -12.12
N PHE A 57 10.18 15.32 -12.03
CA PHE A 57 9.10 15.52 -12.98
C PHE A 57 7.80 15.85 -12.24
N GLU A 58 7.29 17.06 -12.42
CA GLU A 58 6.15 17.58 -11.67
C GLU A 58 4.92 16.66 -11.73
N VAL A 59 4.60 16.11 -12.91
CA VAL A 59 3.49 15.15 -13.07
C VAL A 59 3.72 13.87 -12.24
N LEU A 60 4.94 13.32 -12.27
CA LEU A 60 5.28 12.12 -11.50
C LEU A 60 5.36 12.41 -10.00
N TYR A 61 5.75 13.62 -9.60
CA TYR A 61 5.73 14.06 -8.21
C TYR A 61 4.31 14.00 -7.63
N TYR A 62 3.34 14.63 -8.29
CA TYR A 62 1.96 14.62 -7.82
C TYR A 62 1.33 13.23 -7.90
N LEU A 63 1.55 12.52 -9.01
CA LEU A 63 1.01 11.17 -9.20
C LEU A 63 1.59 10.19 -8.18
N GLY A 64 2.91 10.25 -7.95
CA GLY A 64 3.58 9.43 -6.93
C GLY A 64 3.09 9.75 -5.52
N ASN A 65 2.74 11.00 -5.22
CA ASN A 65 2.20 11.30 -3.90
C ASN A 65 0.75 10.80 -3.72
N ILE A 66 -0.11 10.96 -4.73
CA ILE A 66 -1.56 10.64 -4.61
C ILE A 66 -1.86 9.15 -4.81
N LEU A 67 -1.18 8.47 -5.73
CA LEU A 67 -1.55 7.12 -6.16
C LEU A 67 -1.54 6.10 -5.00
N PRO A 68 -0.54 6.08 -4.09
CA PRO A 68 -0.54 5.15 -2.96
C PRO A 68 -1.68 5.37 -1.98
N HIS A 69 -2.20 6.60 -1.88
CA HIS A 69 -3.35 6.91 -1.02
C HIS A 69 -4.66 6.44 -1.65
N GLY A 70 -4.82 6.62 -2.96
CA GLY A 70 -5.96 6.06 -3.69
C GLY A 70 -6.03 4.54 -3.61
N LEU A 71 -4.88 3.86 -3.77
CA LEU A 71 -4.78 2.41 -3.62
C LEU A 71 -5.14 1.96 -2.20
N LEU A 72 -4.64 2.66 -1.18
CA LEU A 72 -4.94 2.35 0.22
C LEU A 72 -6.43 2.45 0.51
N LEU A 73 -7.07 3.52 0.03
CA LEU A 73 -8.51 3.74 0.21
C LEU A 73 -9.32 2.64 -0.48
N LEU A 74 -8.96 2.28 -1.71
CA LEU A 74 -9.61 1.21 -2.46
C LEU A 74 -9.52 -0.14 -1.73
N LEU A 75 -8.32 -0.53 -1.29
CA LEU A 75 -8.12 -1.81 -0.60
C LEU A 75 -8.78 -1.83 0.78
N THR A 76 -8.83 -0.69 1.46
CA THR A 76 -9.57 -0.56 2.72
C THR A 76 -11.07 -0.76 2.47
N ALA A 77 -11.64 -0.11 1.45
CA ALA A 77 -13.04 -0.30 1.09
C ALA A 77 -13.36 -1.76 0.73
N LEU A 78 -12.50 -2.41 -0.08
CA LEU A 78 -12.64 -3.83 -0.41
C LEU A 78 -12.55 -4.73 0.84
N SER A 79 -11.65 -4.42 1.77
CA SER A 79 -11.52 -5.15 3.02
C SER A 79 -12.76 -5.03 3.92
N LEU A 80 -13.36 -3.85 3.97
CA LEU A 80 -14.61 -3.63 4.72
C LEU A 80 -15.78 -4.37 4.09
N ILE A 81 -15.90 -4.37 2.75
CA ILE A 81 -16.95 -5.10 2.03
C ILE A 81 -16.81 -6.61 2.26
N GLN A 82 -15.61 -7.18 2.14
CA GLN A 82 -15.39 -8.61 2.36
C GLN A 82 -15.63 -9.05 3.82
N LYS A 83 -15.44 -8.15 4.80
CA LYS A 83 -15.67 -8.44 6.22
C LYS A 83 -17.14 -8.33 6.63
N GLN A 84 -18.02 -7.74 5.82
CA GLN A 84 -19.46 -7.82 6.10
C GLN A 84 -19.91 -9.27 5.87
N PRO A 85 -20.24 -10.01 6.94
CA PRO A 85 -20.85 -11.31 6.78
C PRO A 85 -22.24 -11.07 6.20
N SER A 86 -22.66 -11.95 5.30
CA SER A 86 -24.06 -12.16 4.92
C SER A 86 -24.97 -12.04 6.15
N GLY A 87 -25.56 -10.87 6.33
CA GLY A 87 -26.58 -10.59 7.33
C GLY A 87 -27.94 -10.85 6.73
N LYS A 88 -28.38 -12.12 6.78
CA LYS A 88 -29.75 -12.64 6.69
C LYS A 88 -30.45 -12.68 5.31
N ALA A 89 -30.73 -13.89 4.86
CA ALA A 89 -32.07 -14.50 4.85
C ALA A 89 -31.85 -16.03 4.94
N SER A 90 -32.00 -16.71 6.08
CA SER A 90 -33.25 -17.08 6.79
C SER A 90 -34.40 -17.46 5.86
#